data_AF-A0A7X6MK95-F1
#
_entry.id   AF-A0A7X6MK95-F1
#
_cell.length_a   1.000
_cell.length_b   1.000
_cell.length_c   1.000
_cell.angle_alpha   90.00
_cell.angle_beta   90.00
_cell.angle_gamma   90.00
#
_symmetry.space_group_name_H-M   'P 1'
#
loop_
_entity.id
_entity.type
_entity.pdbx_description
1 polymer ?
#
loop_
_entity_poly.entity_id
_entity_poly.type
_entity_poly.pdbx_seq_one_letter_code
_entity_poly.pdbx_strand_id
1 'polypeptide(L)' 'MPVRDQAAPSHHVPSSRGARREVSRARWRLRAIQADIVEFGPAGDPDLVRAAEALDLLELADAARP' A
#
# COMPACT_ATOMS: atom_id res chain seq x y z
N MET A 1 -40.21 4.42 -8.80
CA MET A 1 -38.83 3.91 -8.93
C MET A 1 -37.89 5.11 -9.05
N PRO A 2 -37.26 5.61 -7.97
CA PRO A 2 -36.29 6.68 -8.11
C PRO A 2 -34.93 6.10 -8.50
N VAL A 3 -34.41 6.62 -9.61
CA VAL A 3 -33.08 6.34 -10.16
C VAL A 3 -32.07 6.87 -9.15
N ARG A 4 -31.17 6.01 -8.66
CA ARG A 4 -30.10 6.43 -7.75
C ARG A 4 -29.12 7.28 -8.56
N ASP A 5 -29.15 8.58 -8.30
CA ASP A 5 -28.13 9.53 -8.71
C ASP A 5 -26.75 8.94 -8.38
N GLN A 6 -25.92 8.83 -9.41
CA GLN A 6 -24.54 8.39 -9.28
C GLN A 6 -23.81 9.44 -8.46
N ALA A 7 -23.53 9.08 -7.20
CA ALA A 7 -22.62 9.83 -6.35
C ALA A 7 -21.31 10.03 -7.11
N ALA A 8 -20.95 11.29 -7.33
CA ALA A 8 -19.65 11.70 -7.83
C ALA A 8 -18.55 10.92 -7.08
N PRO A 9 -17.39 10.60 -7.72
CA PRO A 9 -16.28 10.01 -7.02
C PRO A 9 -15.78 11.03 -5.99
N SER A 10 -16.28 10.88 -4.76
CA SER A 10 -15.82 11.62 -3.61
C SER A 10 -14.32 11.37 -3.52
N HIS A 11 -13.53 12.39 -3.89
CA HIS A 11 -12.14 12.50 -3.49
C HIS A 11 -12.15 12.56 -1.96
N HIS A 12 -12.20 11.39 -1.33
CA HIS A 12 -11.93 11.25 0.08
C HIS A 12 -10.47 11.63 0.25
N VAL A 13 -10.22 12.91 0.56
CA VAL A 13 -8.93 13.34 1.07
C VAL A 13 -8.75 12.55 2.36
N PRO A 14 -7.83 11.57 2.40
CA PRO A 14 -7.69 10.74 3.58
C PRO A 14 -7.30 11.66 4.72
N SER A 15 -8.10 11.67 5.79
CA SER A 15 -7.70 12.34 7.03
C SER A 15 -6.28 11.91 7.40
N SER A 16 -5.48 12.79 7.99
CA SER A 16 -4.09 12.46 8.35
C SER A 16 -3.96 11.18 9.18
N ARG A 17 -4.97 10.88 10.02
CA ARG A 17 -5.10 9.62 10.77
C ARG A 17 -5.43 8.41 9.87
N GLY A 18 -6.32 8.57 8.90
CA GLY A 18 -6.62 7.55 7.88
C GLY A 18 -5.40 7.21 7.02
N ALA A 19 -4.68 8.24 6.57
CA ALA A 19 -3.46 8.09 5.77
C ALA A 19 -2.34 7.35 6.52
N ARG A 20 -2.13 7.62 7.82
CA ARG A 20 -1.15 6.86 8.63
C ARG A 20 -1.52 5.39 8.75
N ARG A 21 -2.81 5.08 8.97
CA ARG A 21 -3.28 3.70 9.09
C ARG A 21 -3.16 2.94 7.77
N GLU A 22 -3.39 3.62 6.65
CA GLU A 22 -3.18 3.07 5.31
C GLU A 22 -1.71 2.75 5.05
N VAL A 23 -0.78 3.66 5.42
CA VAL A 23 0.67 3.41 5.33
C VAL A 23 1.06 2.19 6.17
N SER A 24 0.62 2.10 7.42
CA SER A 24 0.93 0.93 8.28
C SER A 24 0.39 -0.37 7.68
N ARG A 25 -0.82 -0.35 7.11
CA ARG A 25 -1.42 -1.52 6.46
C ARG A 25 -0.69 -1.89 5.18
N ALA A 26 -0.30 -0.92 4.36
CA ALA A 26 0.50 -1.15 3.15
C ALA A 26 1.86 -1.76 3.50
N ARG A 27 2.55 -1.23 4.52
CA ARG A 27 3.81 -1.75 5.02
C ARG A 27 3.69 -3.21 5.48
N TRP A 28 2.65 -3.51 6.27
CA TRP A 28 2.40 -4.88 6.74
C TRP A 28 2.16 -5.85 5.58
N ARG A 29 1.34 -5.47 4.58
CA ARG A 29 1.06 -6.30 3.40
C ARG A 29 2.32 -6.56 2.57
N LEU A 30 3.12 -5.54 2.31
CA LEU A 30 4.35 -5.69 1.54
C LEU A 30 5.36 -6.60 2.24
N ARG A 31 5.49 -6.51 3.57
CA ARG A 31 6.34 -7.44 4.33
C ARG A 31 5.84 -8.87 4.32
N ALA A 32 4.51 -9.07 4.34
CA ALA A 32 3.94 -10.41 4.20
C ALA A 32 4.25 -11.00 2.82
N ILE A 33 4.06 -10.23 1.75
CA ILE A 33 4.40 -10.66 0.38
C ILE A 33 5.89 -10.99 0.26
N GLN A 34 6.76 -10.13 0.81
CA GLN A 34 8.19 -10.37 0.83
C GLN A 34 8.55 -11.68 1.55
N ALA A 35 7.94 -11.94 2.71
CA ALA A 35 8.16 -13.19 3.45
C ALA A 35 7.69 -14.41 2.66
N ASP A 36 6.50 -14.35 2.05
CA ASP A 36 5.96 -15.44 1.24
C ASP A 36 6.87 -15.75 0.03
N ILE A 37 7.39 -14.73 -0.65
CA ILE A 37 8.30 -14.92 -1.79
C ILE A 37 9.67 -15.46 -1.32
N VAL A 38 10.19 -15.02 -0.18
CA VAL A 38 11.45 -15.55 0.37
C VAL A 38 11.31 -17.01 0.80
N GLU A 39 10.17 -17.39 1.36
CA GLU A 39 9.94 -18.75 1.88
C GLU A 39 9.55 -19.74 0.78
N PHE A 40 8.73 -19.32 -0.18
CA PHE A 40 8.11 -20.21 -1.18
C PHE A 40 8.39 -19.84 -2.64
N GLY A 41 8.98 -18.68 -2.89
CA GLY A 41 9.23 -18.18 -4.24
C GLY A 41 10.46 -18.80 -4.90
N PRO A 42 10.55 -18.71 -6.23
CA PRO A 42 11.76 -19.09 -6.96
C PRO A 42 12.93 -18.18 -6.56
N ALA A 43 14.13 -18.75 -6.50
CA ALA A 43 15.34 -17.95 -6.31
C ALA A 43 15.47 -16.90 -7.42
N GLY A 44 15.61 -15.62 -7.03
CA GLY A 44 15.69 -14.51 -7.98
C GLY A 44 14.34 -14.02 -8.49
N ASP A 45 13.23 -14.31 -7.78
CA ASP A 45 11.92 -13.76 -8.11
C ASP A 45 11.98 -12.21 -8.24
N PRO A 46 11.63 -11.63 -9.40
CA PRO A 46 11.64 -10.18 -9.60
C PRO A 46 10.63 -9.46 -8.70
N ASP A 47 9.58 -10.14 -8.25
CA ASP A 47 8.59 -9.55 -7.36
C ASP A 47 9.14 -9.34 -5.94
N LEU A 48 10.20 -10.05 -5.55
CA LEU A 48 10.93 -9.77 -4.31
C LEU A 48 11.59 -8.38 -4.34
N VAL A 49 12.24 -8.06 -5.46
CA VAL A 49 12.88 -6.75 -5.68
C VAL A 49 11.83 -5.65 -5.70
N ARG A 50 10.73 -5.87 -6.42
CA ARG A 50 9.61 -4.91 -6.48
C ARG A 50 8.97 -4.67 -5.12
N ALA A 51 8.80 -5.71 -4.30
CA ALA A 51 8.26 -5.58 -2.95
C ALA A 51 9.21 -4.78 -2.03
N ALA A 52 10.52 -4.98 -2.17
CA ALA A 52 11.53 -4.19 -1.44
C ALA A 52 11.52 -2.71 -1.87
N GLU A 53 11.54 -2.43 -3.17
CA GLU A 53 11.45 -1.06 -3.69
C GLU A 53 10.16 -0.34 -3.26
N ALA A 54 9.03 -1.04 -3.27
CA ALA A 54 7.75 -0.49 -2.80
C ALA A 54 7.76 -0.18 -1.29
N LEU A 55 8.46 -0.97 -0.47
CA LEU A 55 8.65 -0.68 0.94
C LEU A 55 9.50 0.57 1.13
N ASP A 56 10.61 0.69 0.41
CA ASP A 56 11.50 1.85 0.50
C ASP A 56 10.78 3.15 0.10
N LEU A 57 10.01 3.12 -1.00
CA LEU A 57 9.21 4.27 -1.42
C LEU A 57 8.13 4.64 -0.39
N LEU A 58 7.52 3.65 0.25
CA LEU A 58 6.53 3.88 1.30
C LEU A 58 7.17 4.50 2.55
N GLU A 59 8.37 4.06 2.93
CA GLU A 59 9.13 4.63 4.05
C GLU A 59 9.59 6.06 3.75
N LEU A 60 10.08 6.32 2.53
CA LEU A 60 10.44 7.67 2.08
C LEU A 60 9.23 8.63 2.10
N ALA A 61 8.08 8.18 1.61
CA ALA A 61 6.86 8.98 1.59
C ALA A 61 6.33 9.28 3.00
N ASP A 62 6.47 8.34 3.95
CA ASP A 62 6.09 8.54 5.35
C ASP A 62 7.05 9.51 6.05
N ALA A 63 8.35 9.43 5.75
CA ALA A 63 9.38 10.32 6.28
C ALA A 63 9.28 11.76 5.74
N ALA A 64 8.84 11.93 4.50
CA ALA A 64 8.63 13.25 3.88
C ALA A 64 7.35 13.96 4.36
N ARG A 65 6.54 13.32 5.22
CA ARG A 65 5.30 13.90 5.73
C ARG A 65 5.61 14.98 6.81
N PRO A 66 5.01 16.18 6.73
CA PRO A 66 5.23 17.26 7.69
C PRO A 66 4.65 16.98 9.09
#